data_AF-A0A257A1W6-F1
#
_entry.id   AF-A0A257A1W6-F1
#
_cell.length_a   1.000
_cell.length_b   1.000
_cell.length_c   1.000
_cell.angle_alpha   90.00
_cell.angle_beta   90.00
_cell.angle_gamma   90.00
#
_symmetry.space_group_name_H-M   'P 1'
#
loop_
_entity.id
_entity.type
_entity.pdbx_description
1 polymer ?
#
loop_
_entity_poly.entity_id
_entity_poly.type
_entity_poly.pdbx_seq_one_letter_code
_entity_poly.pdbx_strand_id
1 'polypeptide(L)'
;MLILGYNEITKDFHSLIVDKDVPQGDHFLRGDPTDRATLLRAGIEKEDTLIVALEDDEDSIYAVALSRELNPKIKIGAIVKKAENVDKIYAAGADYVILESNVLSREIIRFLLVPRAASFFDRVVLSDELEIIGVDLPKEYEGKRIMDTDIRKRIGTVIAVKRKDKIIKAPSPKLLLQKGDILLFLVERKEINKIREMMGQWIYHRD
;
A
#
# COMPACT_ATOMS: atom_id res chain seq x y z
N MET A 1 -3.81 -17.21 2.09
CA MET A 1 -3.72 -16.25 0.95
C MET A 1 -4.91 -15.31 0.99
N LEU A 2 -4.75 -14.04 0.60
CA LEU A 2 -5.83 -13.06 0.61
C LEU A 2 -6.00 -12.43 -0.78
N ILE A 3 -7.20 -12.49 -1.31
CA ILE A 3 -7.58 -11.85 -2.57
C ILE A 3 -8.32 -10.56 -2.23
N LEU A 4 -7.91 -9.45 -2.85
CA LEU A 4 -8.50 -8.14 -2.65
C LEU A 4 -9.04 -7.60 -3.97
N GLY A 5 -10.35 -7.43 -4.03
CA GLY A 5 -11.03 -6.81 -5.15
C GLY A 5 -11.44 -5.39 -4.83
N TYR A 6 -11.22 -4.50 -5.79
CA TYR A 6 -11.71 -3.13 -5.71
C TYR A 6 -12.77 -2.93 -6.78
N ASN A 7 -14.02 -2.74 -6.37
CA ASN A 7 -15.05 -2.41 -7.33
C ASN A 7 -14.98 -0.91 -7.64
N GLU A 8 -14.46 -0.55 -8.82
CA GLU A 8 -14.35 0.86 -9.21
C GLU A 8 -15.68 1.61 -9.26
N ILE A 9 -16.80 0.91 -9.48
CA ILE A 9 -18.15 1.50 -9.61
C ILE A 9 -18.74 1.77 -8.23
N THR A 10 -18.68 0.78 -7.32
CA THR A 10 -19.20 0.95 -5.96
C THR A 10 -18.20 1.62 -5.02
N LYS A 11 -16.94 1.78 -5.45
CA LYS A 11 -15.80 2.25 -4.66
C LYS A 11 -15.58 1.40 -3.40
N ASP A 12 -16.00 0.14 -3.45
CA ASP A 12 -15.99 -0.78 -2.32
C ASP A 12 -14.85 -1.78 -2.44
N PHE A 13 -14.34 -2.21 -1.29
CA PHE A 13 -13.32 -3.25 -1.20
C PHE A 13 -13.99 -4.52 -0.69
N HIS A 14 -13.85 -5.60 -1.45
CA HIS A 14 -14.13 -6.93 -0.92
C HIS A 14 -12.83 -7.68 -0.70
N SER A 15 -12.81 -8.46 0.37
CA SER A 15 -11.71 -9.35 0.69
C SER A 15 -12.23 -10.78 0.78
N LEU A 16 -11.46 -11.70 0.19
CA LEU A 16 -11.69 -13.13 0.27
C LEU A 16 -10.41 -13.81 0.74
N ILE A 17 -10.48 -14.45 1.91
CA ILE A 17 -9.39 -15.25 2.44
C ILE A 17 -9.53 -16.67 1.89
N VAL A 18 -8.47 -17.15 1.24
CA VAL A 18 -8.39 -18.51 0.70
C VAL A 18 -7.36 -19.28 1.51
N ASP A 19 -7.81 -20.34 2.19
CA ASP A 19 -6.98 -21.16 3.05
C ASP A 19 -7.56 -22.57 3.25
N LYS A 20 -6.72 -23.56 3.60
CA LYS A 20 -7.13 -24.95 3.87
C LYS A 20 -7.92 -25.06 5.17
N ASP A 21 -7.61 -24.18 6.13
CA ASP A 21 -8.02 -24.29 7.53
C ASP A 21 -8.93 -23.12 7.97
N VAL A 22 -9.75 -22.63 7.05
CA VAL A 22 -10.80 -21.62 7.34
C VAL A 22 -12.21 -22.20 7.17
N PRO A 23 -13.21 -21.69 7.90
CA PRO A 23 -14.61 -22.01 7.65
C PRO A 23 -15.03 -21.50 6.26
N GLN A 24 -16.03 -22.12 5.66
CA GLN A 24 -16.65 -21.59 4.44
C GLN A 24 -17.59 -20.44 4.80
N GLY A 25 -17.48 -19.29 4.12
CA GLY A 25 -18.35 -18.13 4.33
C GLY A 25 -18.16 -17.02 3.31
N ASP A 26 -18.84 -15.90 3.50
CA ASP A 26 -18.88 -14.79 2.52
C ASP A 26 -17.49 -14.17 2.27
N HIS A 27 -16.62 -14.18 3.28
CA HIS A 27 -15.25 -13.67 3.22
C HIS A 27 -14.18 -14.78 3.28
N PHE A 28 -14.58 -16.05 3.29
CA PHE A 28 -13.68 -17.18 3.45
C PHE A 28 -14.01 -18.29 2.45
N LEU A 29 -13.02 -18.63 1.63
CA LEU A 29 -13.09 -19.79 0.75
C LEU A 29 -12.14 -20.86 1.27
N ARG A 30 -12.70 -22.01 1.64
CA ARG A 30 -11.88 -23.16 2.01
C ARG A 30 -11.29 -23.83 0.77
N GLY A 31 -9.97 -23.87 0.69
CA GLY A 31 -9.26 -24.51 -0.42
C GLY A 31 -7.74 -24.28 -0.38
N ASP A 32 -7.03 -25.06 -1.20
CA ASP A 32 -5.58 -24.92 -1.34
C ASP A 32 -5.25 -23.71 -2.23
N PRO A 33 -4.54 -22.69 -1.73
CA PRO A 33 -4.16 -21.52 -2.52
C PRO A 33 -3.19 -21.84 -3.67
N THR A 34 -2.61 -23.04 -3.69
CA THR A 34 -1.79 -23.55 -4.79
C THR A 34 -2.62 -24.29 -5.86
N ASP A 35 -3.89 -24.55 -5.61
CA ASP A 35 -4.76 -25.26 -6.56
C ASP A 35 -5.46 -24.28 -7.52
N ARG A 36 -5.33 -24.55 -8.82
CA ARG A 36 -5.95 -23.76 -9.90
C ARG A 36 -7.46 -23.69 -9.74
N ALA A 37 -8.11 -24.81 -9.42
CA ALA A 37 -9.56 -24.84 -9.29
C ALA A 37 -10.02 -23.97 -8.11
N THR A 38 -9.26 -23.99 -7.00
CA THR A 38 -9.49 -23.10 -5.86
C THR A 38 -9.36 -21.62 -6.24
N LEU A 39 -8.31 -21.22 -6.95
CA LEU A 39 -8.13 -19.82 -7.40
C LEU A 39 -9.26 -19.35 -8.34
N LEU A 40 -9.71 -20.21 -9.25
CA LEU A 40 -10.83 -19.89 -10.14
C LEU A 40 -12.16 -19.74 -9.37
N ARG A 41 -12.43 -20.62 -8.40
CA ARG A 41 -13.58 -20.46 -7.50
C ARG A 41 -13.51 -19.17 -6.69
N ALA A 42 -12.29 -18.71 -6.39
CA ALA A 42 -12.04 -17.46 -5.70
C ALA A 42 -12.18 -16.22 -6.61
N GLY A 43 -12.43 -16.39 -7.91
CA GLY A 43 -12.71 -15.31 -8.84
C GLY A 43 -11.47 -14.57 -9.37
N ILE A 44 -10.26 -15.12 -9.19
CA ILE A 44 -8.99 -14.41 -9.40
C ILE A 44 -8.83 -13.71 -10.77
N GLU A 45 -9.49 -14.21 -11.81
CA GLU A 45 -9.49 -13.65 -13.17
C GLU A 45 -10.04 -12.22 -13.25
N LYS A 46 -10.85 -11.81 -12.26
CA LYS A 46 -11.55 -10.50 -12.24
C LYS A 46 -11.02 -9.58 -11.14
N GLU A 47 -10.03 -10.03 -10.38
CA GLU A 47 -9.54 -9.34 -9.20
C GLU A 47 -8.39 -8.40 -9.57
N ASP A 48 -8.36 -7.23 -8.93
CA ASP A 48 -7.34 -6.21 -9.21
C ASP A 48 -6.07 -6.44 -8.39
N THR A 49 -6.19 -7.07 -7.22
CA THR A 49 -5.08 -7.23 -6.27
C THR A 49 -5.10 -8.59 -5.57
N LEU A 50 -3.90 -9.13 -5.35
CA LEU A 50 -3.66 -10.37 -4.62
C LEU A 50 -2.56 -10.13 -3.56
N ILE A 51 -2.78 -10.66 -2.36
CA ILE A 51 -1.76 -10.77 -1.32
C ILE A 51 -1.48 -12.25 -1.06
N VAL A 52 -0.26 -12.67 -1.38
CA VAL A 52 0.24 -14.02 -1.09
C VAL A 52 1.09 -13.99 0.17
N ALA A 53 0.60 -14.62 1.22
CA ALA A 53 1.31 -14.80 2.48
C ALA A 53 0.97 -16.21 2.97
N LEU A 54 1.75 -17.19 2.52
CA LEU A 54 1.60 -18.59 2.93
C LEU A 54 2.67 -18.95 3.95
N GLU A 55 2.50 -20.11 4.59
CA GLU A 55 3.48 -20.58 5.57
C GLU A 55 4.83 -20.91 4.93
N ASP A 56 4.80 -21.44 3.71
CA ASP A 56 5.96 -21.86 2.96
C ASP A 56 6.19 -20.90 1.77
N ASP A 57 7.45 -20.53 1.56
CA ASP A 57 7.82 -19.57 0.51
C ASP A 57 7.72 -20.25 -0.86
N GLU A 58 7.95 -21.55 -0.94
CA GLU A 58 7.89 -22.34 -2.16
C GLU A 58 6.43 -22.47 -2.64
N ASP A 59 5.49 -22.70 -1.71
CA ASP A 59 4.04 -22.59 -1.99
C ASP A 59 3.65 -21.17 -2.43
N SER A 60 4.23 -20.14 -1.80
CA SER A 60 3.97 -18.75 -2.17
C SER A 60 4.45 -18.43 -3.60
N ILE A 61 5.65 -18.88 -3.97
CA ILE A 61 6.20 -18.74 -5.33
C ILE A 61 5.27 -19.39 -6.35
N TYR A 62 4.80 -20.61 -6.06
CA TYR A 62 3.91 -21.32 -6.98
C TYR A 62 2.52 -20.66 -7.08
N ALA A 63 1.92 -20.24 -5.96
CA ALA A 63 0.65 -19.52 -5.97
C ALA A 63 0.74 -18.19 -6.74
N VAL A 64 1.86 -17.46 -6.61
CA VAL A 64 2.13 -16.23 -7.38
C VAL A 64 2.18 -16.53 -8.88
N ALA A 65 2.97 -17.53 -9.29
CA ALA A 65 3.11 -17.88 -10.70
C ALA A 65 1.77 -18.29 -11.33
N LEU A 66 1.02 -19.14 -10.64
CA LEU A 66 -0.29 -19.60 -11.09
C LEU A 66 -1.30 -18.45 -11.16
N SER A 67 -1.30 -17.56 -10.17
CA SER A 67 -2.18 -16.39 -10.15
C SER A 67 -1.87 -15.43 -11.29
N ARG A 68 -0.58 -15.16 -11.56
CA ARG A 68 -0.14 -14.34 -12.69
C ARG A 68 -0.51 -14.95 -14.03
N GLU A 69 -0.46 -16.28 -14.16
CA GLU A 69 -0.91 -16.98 -15.36
C GLU A 69 -2.42 -16.79 -15.58
N LEU A 70 -3.22 -16.98 -14.54
CA LEU A 70 -4.68 -16.85 -14.59
C LEU A 70 -5.15 -15.42 -14.81
N ASN A 71 -4.44 -14.44 -14.26
CA ASN A 71 -4.72 -13.03 -14.43
C ASN A 71 -3.42 -12.25 -14.67
N PRO A 72 -3.02 -12.04 -15.94
CA PRO A 72 -1.79 -11.31 -16.27
C PRO A 72 -1.74 -9.87 -15.76
N LYS A 73 -2.89 -9.26 -15.43
CA LYS A 73 -3.01 -7.86 -15.01
C LYS A 73 -3.12 -7.65 -13.50
N ILE A 74 -3.33 -8.71 -12.72
CA ILE A 74 -3.50 -8.61 -11.27
C ILE A 74 -2.27 -7.99 -10.60
N LYS A 75 -2.44 -7.14 -9.60
CA LYS A 75 -1.31 -6.65 -8.81
C LYS A 75 -1.03 -7.61 -7.67
N ILE A 76 0.19 -8.12 -7.57
CA ILE A 76 0.56 -9.16 -6.60
C ILE A 76 1.54 -8.59 -5.58
N GLY A 77 1.08 -8.48 -4.33
CA GLY A 77 1.94 -8.34 -3.16
C GLY A 77 2.24 -9.71 -2.56
N ALA A 78 3.47 -9.98 -2.18
CA ALA A 78 3.85 -11.22 -1.50
C ALA A 78 4.68 -10.96 -0.25
N ILE A 79 4.48 -11.81 0.77
CA ILE A 79 5.30 -11.84 1.97
C ILE A 79 6.14 -13.11 1.92
N VAL A 80 7.46 -12.97 2.05
CA VAL A 80 8.42 -14.08 2.09
C VAL A 80 9.18 -14.08 3.40
N LYS A 81 9.60 -15.25 3.84
CA LYS A 81 10.31 -15.47 5.10
C LYS A 81 11.82 -15.51 4.89
N LYS A 82 12.29 -16.13 3.80
CA LYS A 82 13.71 -16.31 3.48
C LYS A 82 14.19 -15.28 2.46
N ALA A 83 15.31 -14.62 2.76
CA ALA A 83 15.88 -13.60 1.88
C ALA A 83 16.25 -14.13 0.49
N GLU A 84 16.70 -15.39 0.40
CA GLU A 84 17.06 -16.06 -0.87
C GLU A 84 15.87 -16.31 -1.81
N ASN A 85 14.63 -16.18 -1.30
CA ASN A 85 13.42 -16.39 -2.09
C ASN A 85 12.82 -15.09 -2.63
N VAL A 86 13.36 -13.92 -2.23
CA VAL A 86 12.89 -12.61 -2.71
C VAL A 86 12.99 -12.52 -4.24
N ASP A 87 14.14 -12.84 -4.82
CA ASP A 87 14.31 -12.77 -6.28
C ASP A 87 13.47 -13.82 -7.01
N LYS A 88 13.27 -14.99 -6.40
CA LYS A 88 12.46 -16.07 -6.98
C LYS A 88 10.99 -15.69 -7.07
N ILE A 89 10.44 -15.04 -6.05
CA ILE A 89 9.03 -14.66 -6.05
C ILE A 89 8.77 -13.46 -6.97
N TYR A 90 9.74 -12.53 -7.11
CA TYR A 90 9.69 -11.53 -8.18
C TYR A 90 9.69 -12.20 -9.56
N ALA A 91 10.58 -13.17 -9.79
CA ALA A 91 10.64 -13.91 -11.05
C ALA A 91 9.35 -14.70 -11.34
N ALA A 92 8.62 -15.14 -10.31
CA ALA A 92 7.31 -15.78 -10.44
C ALA A 92 6.19 -14.81 -10.87
N GLY A 93 6.42 -13.50 -10.78
CA GLY A 93 5.48 -12.47 -11.22
C GLY A 93 4.86 -11.64 -10.10
N ALA A 94 5.44 -11.63 -8.89
CA ALA A 94 5.06 -10.67 -7.86
C ALA A 94 5.48 -9.25 -8.25
N ASP A 95 4.64 -8.26 -7.98
CA ASP A 95 4.94 -6.84 -8.22
C ASP A 95 5.62 -6.20 -7.00
N TYR A 96 5.33 -6.71 -5.80
CA TYR A 96 5.90 -6.20 -4.56
C TYR A 96 6.15 -7.31 -3.55
N VAL A 97 7.35 -7.33 -2.98
CA VAL A 97 7.76 -8.39 -2.05
C VAL A 97 8.24 -7.80 -0.74
N ILE A 98 7.68 -8.29 0.36
CA ILE A 98 8.09 -7.98 1.72
C ILE A 98 8.87 -9.17 2.28
N LEU A 99 10.12 -8.93 2.69
CA LEU A 99 10.83 -9.86 3.55
C LEU A 99 10.36 -9.65 5.01
N GLU A 100 9.66 -10.64 5.55
CA GLU A 100 8.99 -10.59 6.86
C GLU A 100 9.95 -10.18 7.98
N SER A 101 11.11 -10.85 8.06
CA SER A 101 12.12 -10.61 9.10
C SER A 101 12.64 -9.16 9.10
N ASN A 102 12.76 -8.52 7.93
CA ASN A 102 13.21 -7.14 7.82
C ASN A 102 12.18 -6.15 8.36
N VAL A 103 10.89 -6.40 8.12
CA VAL A 103 9.81 -5.53 8.63
C VAL A 103 9.63 -5.73 10.12
N LEU A 104 9.54 -6.98 10.58
CA LEU A 104 9.34 -7.29 12.00
C LEU A 104 10.50 -6.79 12.87
N SER A 105 11.74 -6.99 12.43
CA SER A 105 12.91 -6.51 13.18
C SER A 105 12.93 -4.99 13.33
N ARG A 106 12.58 -4.26 12.26
CA ARG A 106 12.48 -2.80 12.30
C ARG A 106 11.40 -2.31 13.25
N GLU A 107 10.23 -2.94 13.23
CA GLU A 107 9.15 -2.56 14.14
C GLU A 107 9.50 -2.88 15.60
N ILE A 108 10.08 -4.05 15.90
CA ILE A 108 10.55 -4.37 17.25
C ILE A 108 11.59 -3.34 17.73
N ILE A 109 12.59 -3.02 16.91
CA ILE A 109 13.58 -1.99 17.24
C ILE A 109 12.92 -0.64 17.51
N ARG A 110 11.92 -0.27 16.71
CA ARG A 110 11.16 0.97 16.88
C ARG A 110 10.42 1.02 18.21
N PHE A 111 9.75 -0.06 18.61
CA PHE A 111 9.08 -0.15 19.91
C PHE A 111 10.07 -0.08 21.08
N LEU A 112 11.27 -0.65 20.94
CA LEU A 112 12.28 -0.62 21.99
C LEU A 112 12.97 0.75 22.13
N LEU A 113 13.27 1.42 21.01
CA LEU A 113 14.02 2.68 21.03
C LEU A 113 13.15 3.91 21.29
N VAL A 114 11.90 3.93 20.78
CA VAL A 114 11.00 5.07 20.90
C VAL A 114 9.57 4.65 21.30
N PRO A 115 9.38 3.92 22.42
CA PRO A 115 8.11 3.29 22.78
C PRO A 115 6.93 4.26 22.86
N ARG A 116 7.14 5.48 23.37
CA ARG A 116 6.09 6.51 23.42
C ARG A 116 5.68 6.99 22.03
N ALA A 117 6.65 7.20 21.13
CA ALA A 117 6.34 7.64 19.77
C ALA A 117 5.74 6.49 18.94
N ALA A 118 6.20 5.25 19.14
CA ALA A 118 5.64 4.06 18.49
C ALA A 118 4.19 3.83 18.93
N SER A 119 3.91 3.77 20.24
CA SER A 119 2.54 3.61 20.75
C SER A 119 1.61 4.76 20.39
N PHE A 120 2.11 6.00 20.36
CA PHE A 120 1.32 7.15 19.89
C PHE A 120 1.03 7.05 18.38
N PHE A 121 2.04 6.72 17.58
CA PHE A 121 1.86 6.55 16.13
C PHE A 121 0.89 5.43 15.81
N ASP A 122 1.00 4.28 16.47
CA ASP A 122 0.03 3.19 16.33
C ASP A 122 -1.36 3.62 16.74
N ARG A 123 -1.52 4.36 17.84
CA ARG A 123 -2.83 4.88 18.23
C ARG A 123 -3.41 5.86 17.23
N VAL A 124 -2.58 6.61 16.52
CA VAL A 124 -3.02 7.61 15.54
C VAL A 124 -3.31 6.97 14.18
N VAL A 125 -2.56 5.94 13.81
CA VAL A 125 -2.70 5.23 12.53
C VAL A 125 -3.72 4.07 12.62
N LEU A 126 -3.71 3.29 13.71
CA LEU A 126 -4.68 2.21 13.95
C LEU A 126 -6.04 2.72 14.44
N SER A 127 -6.15 3.96 14.96
CA SER A 127 -7.46 4.58 15.19
C SER A 127 -8.12 5.04 13.89
N ASP A 128 -7.45 4.90 12.75
CA ASP A 128 -7.91 5.38 11.46
C ASP A 128 -8.21 6.89 11.43
N GLU A 129 -7.66 7.67 12.35
CA GLU A 129 -7.93 9.10 12.45
C GLU A 129 -7.08 9.93 11.49
N LEU A 130 -5.80 9.60 11.36
CA LEU A 130 -4.85 10.31 10.49
C LEU A 130 -4.23 9.38 9.44
N GLU A 131 -4.02 9.91 8.24
CA GLU A 131 -3.39 9.21 7.14
C GLU A 131 -2.31 10.06 6.48
N ILE A 132 -1.29 9.39 5.93
CA ILE A 132 -0.24 10.05 5.14
C ILE A 132 -0.54 9.83 3.67
N ILE A 133 -0.76 10.91 2.93
CA ILE A 133 -1.05 10.86 1.49
C ILE A 133 0.05 11.55 0.69
N GLY A 134 0.35 11.02 -0.50
CA GLY A 134 1.25 11.62 -1.48
C GLY A 134 0.47 12.30 -2.58
N VAL A 135 0.79 13.56 -2.86
CA VAL A 135 0.11 14.38 -3.87
C VAL A 135 1.15 15.04 -4.77
N ASP A 136 1.02 14.86 -6.09
CA ASP A 136 1.80 15.60 -7.07
C ASP A 136 1.58 17.10 -6.90
N LEU A 137 2.64 17.89 -7.02
CA LEU A 137 2.54 19.34 -6.93
C LEU A 137 1.56 19.88 -8.00
N PRO A 138 0.46 20.54 -7.60
CA PRO A 138 -0.42 21.21 -8.54
C PRO A 138 0.32 22.34 -9.27
N LYS A 139 0.04 22.47 -10.57
CA LYS A 139 0.71 23.45 -11.44
C LYS A 139 0.57 24.88 -10.92
N GLU A 140 -0.55 25.22 -10.29
CA GLU A 140 -0.78 26.55 -9.72
C GLU A 140 0.13 26.91 -8.54
N TYR A 141 0.81 25.92 -7.94
CA TYR A 141 1.73 26.10 -6.83
C TYR A 141 3.21 25.99 -7.24
N GLU A 142 3.51 25.69 -8.51
CA GLU A 142 4.87 25.68 -9.04
C GLU A 142 5.54 27.06 -8.88
N GLY A 143 6.77 27.06 -8.37
CA GLY A 143 7.57 28.27 -8.16
C GLY A 143 7.15 29.11 -6.94
N LYS A 144 6.09 28.72 -6.21
CA LYS A 144 5.66 29.41 -4.98
C LYS A 144 6.35 28.81 -3.76
N ARG A 145 6.45 29.60 -2.68
CA ARG A 145 6.84 29.05 -1.38
C ARG A 145 5.65 28.40 -0.72
N ILE A 146 5.85 27.36 0.08
CA ILE A 146 4.76 26.71 0.84
C ILE A 146 3.91 27.74 1.60
N MET A 147 4.54 28.73 2.23
CA MET A 147 3.85 29.77 3.00
C MET A 147 3.02 30.75 2.16
N ASP A 148 3.35 30.89 0.87
CA ASP A 148 2.65 31.78 -0.06
C ASP A 148 1.49 31.05 -0.76
N THR A 149 1.20 29.80 -0.35
CA THR A 149 0.10 28.98 -0.85
C THR A 149 -0.91 28.70 0.27
N ASP A 150 -2.12 28.32 -0.12
CA ASP A 150 -3.17 27.81 0.76
C ASP A 150 -3.18 26.28 0.87
N ILE A 151 -2.17 25.59 0.32
CA ILE A 151 -2.13 24.12 0.23
C ILE A 151 -2.25 23.45 1.60
N ARG A 152 -1.69 24.06 2.65
CA ARG A 152 -1.79 23.55 4.03
C ARG A 152 -3.18 23.67 4.64
N LYS A 153 -3.96 24.64 4.19
CA LYS A 153 -5.36 24.82 4.62
C LYS A 153 -6.30 23.96 3.80
N ARG A 154 -5.99 23.73 2.52
CA ARG A 154 -6.81 22.94 1.60
C ARG A 154 -6.67 21.44 1.78
N ILE A 155 -5.48 20.97 2.13
CA ILE A 155 -5.15 19.52 2.16
C ILE A 155 -4.78 19.08 3.57
N GLY A 156 -3.76 19.70 4.17
CA GLY A 156 -3.30 19.33 5.51
C GLY A 156 -1.84 19.71 5.75
N THR A 157 -1.20 19.07 6.72
CA THR A 157 0.17 19.44 7.10
C THR A 157 1.18 18.79 6.16
N VAL A 158 1.97 19.60 5.43
CA VAL A 158 3.10 19.11 4.63
C VAL A 158 4.21 18.62 5.56
N ILE A 159 4.47 17.32 5.60
CA ILE A 159 5.50 16.71 6.46
C ILE A 159 6.81 16.44 5.71
N ALA A 160 6.74 16.26 4.39
CA ALA A 160 7.91 16.08 3.54
C ALA A 160 7.63 16.42 2.08
N VAL A 161 8.68 16.68 1.31
CA VAL A 161 8.64 16.84 -0.16
C VAL A 161 9.65 15.88 -0.78
N LYS A 162 9.18 14.97 -1.65
CA LYS A 162 10.04 14.17 -2.53
C LYS A 162 10.31 14.99 -3.79
N ARG A 163 11.59 15.19 -4.10
CA ARG A 163 12.07 15.84 -5.32
C ARG A 163 13.08 14.91 -5.98
N LYS A 164 12.68 14.26 -7.06
CA LYS A 164 13.46 13.16 -7.66
C LYS A 164 13.78 12.13 -6.57
N ASP A 165 15.06 11.80 -6.35
CA ASP A 165 15.51 10.84 -5.33
C ASP A 165 15.74 11.45 -3.94
N LYS A 166 15.51 12.76 -3.77
CA LYS A 166 15.74 13.44 -2.49
C LYS A 166 14.44 13.63 -1.73
N ILE A 167 14.48 13.37 -0.43
CA ILE A 167 13.37 13.65 0.50
C ILE A 167 13.77 14.82 1.40
N ILE A 168 13.06 15.94 1.26
CA ILE A 168 13.17 17.12 2.11
C ILE A 168 12.20 16.92 3.28
N LYS A 169 12.72 16.58 4.45
CA LYS A 169 11.94 16.35 5.68
C LYS A 169 11.63 17.67 6.37
N ALA A 170 10.46 17.78 7.01
CA ALA A 170 10.01 18.97 7.74
C ALA A 170 10.31 20.27 6.96
N PRO A 171 9.75 20.41 5.74
CA PRO A 171 10.14 21.46 4.82
C PRO A 171 9.87 22.84 5.43
N SER A 172 10.84 23.74 5.27
CA SER A 172 10.67 25.14 5.70
C SER A 172 9.45 25.76 5.00
N PRO A 173 8.65 26.61 5.68
CA PRO A 173 7.59 27.36 5.02
C PRO A 173 8.09 28.22 3.84
N LYS A 174 9.39 28.55 3.81
CA LYS A 174 10.05 29.30 2.73
C LYS A 174 10.52 28.43 1.56
N LEU A 175 10.38 27.10 1.62
CA LEU A 175 10.79 26.19 0.57
C LEU A 175 10.03 26.51 -0.72
N LEU A 176 10.76 26.74 -1.81
CA LEU A 176 10.20 26.89 -3.16
C LEU A 176 9.82 25.53 -3.73
N LEU A 177 8.55 25.40 -4.08
CA LEU A 177 7.98 24.22 -4.72
C LEU A 177 8.38 24.20 -6.20
N GLN A 178 8.79 23.04 -6.69
CA GLN A 178 9.29 22.85 -8.04
C GLN A 178 8.43 21.83 -8.78
N LYS A 179 8.29 22.01 -10.09
CA LYS A 179 7.63 21.04 -10.96
C LYS A 179 8.20 19.64 -10.73
N GLY A 180 7.30 18.66 -10.56
CA GLY A 180 7.65 17.26 -10.28
C GLY A 180 7.96 16.97 -8.80
N ASP A 181 7.75 17.93 -7.90
CA ASP A 181 7.70 17.64 -6.47
C ASP A 181 6.47 16.79 -6.15
N ILE A 182 6.64 15.82 -5.25
CA ILE A 182 5.54 15.09 -4.60
C ILE A 182 5.52 15.53 -3.14
N LEU A 183 4.39 16.07 -2.70
CA LEU A 183 4.19 16.50 -1.32
C LEU A 183 3.57 15.37 -0.51
N LEU A 184 4.16 15.08 0.65
CA LEU A 184 3.57 14.18 1.65
C LEU A 184 2.81 15.01 2.68
N PHE A 185 1.53 14.73 2.82
CA PHE A 185 0.64 15.37 3.77
C PHE A 185 0.25 14.41 4.89
N LEU A 186 0.14 14.92 6.11
CA LEU A 186 -0.62 14.30 7.18
C LEU A 186 -2.02 14.93 7.19
N VAL A 187 -3.05 14.10 7.02
CA VAL A 187 -4.46 14.52 6.87
C VAL A 187 -5.36 13.68 7.77
N GLU A 188 -6.58 14.16 8.06
CA GLU A 188 -7.59 13.33 8.72
C GLU A 188 -8.24 12.38 7.72
N ARG A 189 -8.44 11.10 8.08
CA ARG A 189 -9.00 10.08 7.17
C ARG A 189 -10.35 10.48 6.59
N LYS A 190 -11.20 11.12 7.39
CA LYS A 190 -12.53 11.61 6.94
C LYS A 190 -12.46 12.66 5.83
N GLU A 191 -11.33 13.37 5.69
CA GLU A 191 -11.15 14.40 4.67
C GLU A 191 -10.61 13.84 3.35
N ILE A 192 -10.18 12.58 3.32
CA ILE A 192 -9.56 11.95 2.14
C ILE A 192 -10.47 12.03 0.93
N ASN A 193 -11.75 11.65 1.05
CA ASN A 193 -12.68 11.68 -0.09
C ASN A 193 -12.87 13.09 -0.65
N LYS A 194 -12.92 14.10 0.22
CA LYS A 194 -13.00 15.50 -0.19
C LYS A 194 -11.71 15.94 -0.90
N ILE A 195 -10.55 15.57 -0.36
CA ILE A 195 -9.25 15.86 -1.00
C ILE A 195 -9.16 15.16 -2.36
N ARG A 196 -9.71 13.94 -2.48
CA ARG A 196 -9.77 13.19 -3.75
C ARG A 196 -10.50 13.96 -4.83
N GLU A 197 -11.69 14.44 -4.52
CA GLU A 197 -12.52 15.20 -5.45
C GLU A 197 -11.87 16.53 -5.85
N MET A 198 -11.17 17.18 -4.91
CA MET A 198 -10.53 18.49 -5.15
C MET A 198 -9.29 18.42 -6.03
N MET A 199 -8.51 17.32 -5.97
CA MET A 199 -7.14 17.28 -6.49
C MET A 199 -6.96 16.37 -7.72
N GLY A 200 -7.95 15.54 -8.07
CA GLY A 200 -7.80 14.61 -9.20
C GLY A 200 -6.88 13.43 -8.87
N GLN A 201 -6.20 12.86 -9.89
CA GLN A 201 -5.48 11.58 -9.83
C GLN A 201 -4.53 11.43 -8.62
N TRP A 202 -4.62 10.26 -7.98
CA TRP A 202 -3.84 9.88 -6.80
C TRP A 202 -2.63 9.06 -7.22
N ILE A 203 -1.51 9.32 -6.57
CA ILE A 203 -0.33 8.48 -6.67
C ILE A 203 -0.57 7.23 -5.81
N TYR A 204 -1.26 6.23 -6.37
CA TYR A 204 -0.79 4.85 -6.31
C TYR A 204 0.14 4.54 -7.51
N HIS A 205 0.69 5.57 -8.15
CA HIS A 205 1.74 5.43 -9.14
C HIS A 205 3.08 5.37 -8.42
N ARG A 206 3.60 4.17 -8.19
CA ARG A 206 5.06 4.06 -8.20
C ARG A 206 5.50 4.05 -9.65
N ASP A 207 6.53 4.85 -9.92
CA ASP A 207 7.42 4.69 -11.07
C ASP A 207 7.78 3.22 -11.28
#